data_AF-A0A7X3SLP5-F1
#
_entry.id   AF-A0A7X3SLP5-F1
#
_cell.length_a   1.000
_cell.length_b   1.000
_cell.length_c   1.000
_cell.angle_alpha   90.00
_cell.angle_beta   90.00
_cell.angle_gamma   90.00
#
_symmetry.space_group_name_H-M   'P 1'
#
loop_
_entity.id
_entity.type
_entity.pdbx_description
1 polymer ?
#
loop_
_entity_poly.entity_id
_entity_poly.type
_entity_poly.pdbx_seq_one_letter_code
_entity_poly.pdbx_strand_id
1 'polypeptide(L)'
;MKLSNYERETIFLFNEAERKASIFTYNDALKKQLAALCESYPEQVRRTEDNGCGGETYELPKKWLKIKPPRILSAAQREVVEQMNKKRWG
;
A
#
# COMPACT_ATOMS: atom_id res chain seq x y z
N MET A 1 13.32 -19.06 11.04
CA MET A 1 14.29 -17.97 11.22
C MET A 1 13.52 -16.66 11.17
N LYS A 2 13.75 -15.72 12.11
CA LYS A 2 13.03 -14.43 12.11
C LYS A 2 13.80 -13.45 11.24
N LEU A 3 13.19 -12.99 10.15
CA LEU A 3 13.79 -11.99 9.26
C LEU A 3 14.05 -10.68 10.02
N SER A 4 15.20 -10.07 9.75
CA SER A 4 15.52 -8.72 10.21
C SER A 4 14.63 -7.69 9.52
N ASN A 5 14.52 -6.50 10.10
CA ASN A 5 13.78 -5.41 9.48
C ASN A 5 14.39 -4.96 8.14
N TYR A 6 15.69 -5.22 7.93
CA TYR A 6 16.35 -4.93 6.67
C TYR A 6 15.91 -5.90 5.55
N GLU A 7 15.77 -7.19 5.87
CA GLU A 7 15.29 -8.22 4.93
C GLU A 7 13.79 -8.12 4.65
N ARG A 8 13.02 -7.50 5.57
CA ARG A 8 11.58 -7.28 5.42
C ARG A 8 11.29 -6.11 4.49
N GLU A 9 11.56 -6.31 3.21
CA GLU A 9 11.36 -5.29 2.18
C GLU A 9 9.92 -5.22 1.66
N THR A 10 9.69 -4.20 0.84
CA THR A 10 8.48 -4.06 0.03
C THR A 10 8.88 -3.54 -1.33
N ILE A 11 8.51 -4.26 -2.38
CA ILE A 11 8.87 -3.97 -3.75
C ILE A 11 7.59 -3.73 -4.54
N PHE A 12 7.50 -2.57 -5.19
CA PHE A 12 6.48 -2.27 -6.18
C PHE A 12 7.10 -2.37 -7.58
N LEU A 13 6.70 -3.37 -8.36
CA LEU A 13 7.24 -3.63 -9.69
C LEU A 13 6.27 -3.16 -10.79
N PHE A 14 6.80 -2.33 -11.70
CA PHE A 14 6.11 -1.79 -12.88
C PHE A 14 6.99 -1.95 -14.12
N ASN A 15 7.12 -3.17 -14.63
CA ASN A 15 7.80 -3.37 -15.90
C ASN A 15 6.90 -2.92 -17.07
N GLU A 16 7.46 -2.50 -18.21
CA GLU A 16 6.68 -1.99 -19.35
C GLU A 16 5.88 -3.07 -20.11
N ALA A 17 6.21 -4.35 -19.93
CA ALA A 17 5.52 -5.45 -20.61
C ALA A 17 4.16 -5.77 -19.97
N GLU A 18 4.08 -5.69 -18.65
CA GLU A 18 2.90 -6.09 -17.88
C GLU A 18 1.89 -4.95 -17.73
N ARG A 19 0.60 -5.27 -17.83
CA ARG A 19 -0.49 -4.29 -17.64
C ARG A 19 -0.76 -3.99 -16.16
N LYS A 20 -0.45 -4.94 -15.28
CA LYS A 20 -0.65 -4.84 -13.83
C LYS A 20 0.69 -4.53 -13.14
N ALA A 21 0.61 -3.97 -11.94
CA ALA A 21 1.74 -3.85 -11.03
C ALA A 21 1.78 -5.08 -10.13
N SER A 22 2.97 -5.54 -9.79
CA SER A 22 3.21 -6.56 -8.77
C SER A 22 3.72 -5.90 -7.50
N ILE A 23 3.15 -6.24 -6.35
CA ILE A 23 3.58 -5.78 -5.03
C ILE A 23 4.01 -6.99 -4.22
N PHE A 24 5.29 -7.07 -3.92
CA PHE A 24 5.82 -7.99 -2.92
C PHE A 24 6.01 -7.26 -1.60
N THR A 25 5.57 -7.83 -0.47
CA THR A 25 5.72 -7.16 0.83
C THR A 25 5.74 -8.11 2.03
N TYR A 26 6.63 -7.80 2.98
CA TYR A 26 6.62 -8.34 4.35
C TYR A 26 5.87 -7.46 5.36
N ASN A 27 5.30 -6.33 4.93
CA ASN A 27 4.61 -5.38 5.81
C ASN A 27 3.20 -5.86 6.15
N ASP A 28 2.94 -6.16 7.42
CA ASP A 28 1.67 -6.76 7.85
C ASP A 28 0.45 -5.83 7.67
N ALA A 29 0.63 -4.52 7.82
CA ALA A 29 -0.45 -3.56 7.60
C ALA A 29 -0.82 -3.47 6.12
N LEU A 30 0.19 -3.44 5.24
CA LEU A 30 -0.02 -3.43 3.80
C LEU A 30 -0.64 -4.74 3.30
N LYS A 31 -0.20 -5.91 3.81
CA LYS A 31 -0.83 -7.21 3.51
C LYS A 31 -2.31 -7.21 3.83
N LYS A 32 -2.71 -6.76 5.03
CA LYS A 32 -4.12 -6.66 5.42
C LYS A 32 -4.92 -5.76 4.48
N GLN A 33 -4.36 -4.61 4.09
CA GLN A 33 -5.01 -3.72 3.14
C GLN A 33 -5.18 -4.36 1.76
N LEU A 34 -4.15 -5.03 1.24
CA LEU A 34 -4.20 -5.70 -0.05
C LEU A 34 -5.15 -6.91 -0.04
N ALA A 35 -5.20 -7.68 1.05
CA ALA A 35 -6.16 -8.76 1.24
C ALA A 35 -7.61 -8.24 1.22
N ALA A 36 -7.91 -7.14 1.93
CA ALA A 36 -9.23 -6.51 1.89
C ALA A 36 -9.59 -6.00 0.48
N LEU A 37 -8.60 -5.55 -0.30
CA LEU A 37 -8.80 -5.17 -1.70
C LEU A 37 -9.05 -6.39 -2.60
N CYS A 38 -8.41 -7.54 -2.35
CA CYS A 38 -8.73 -8.79 -3.04
C CYS A 38 -10.20 -9.20 -2.81
N GLU A 39 -10.70 -9.04 -1.58
CA GLU A 39 -12.11 -9.34 -1.25
C GLU A 39 -13.08 -8.34 -1.89
N SER A 40 -12.74 -7.04 -1.87
CA SER A 40 -13.61 -5.98 -2.38
C SER A 40 -13.60 -5.85 -3.91
N TYR A 41 -12.48 -6.19 -4.55
CA TYR A 41 -12.25 -6.02 -5.99
C TYR A 41 -11.54 -7.24 -6.61
N PRO A 42 -12.08 -8.46 -6.51
CA PRO A 42 -11.41 -9.71 -6.91
C PRO A 42 -11.01 -9.76 -8.39
N GLU A 43 -11.77 -9.09 -9.26
CA GLU A 43 -11.46 -8.98 -10.70
C GLU A 43 -10.20 -8.14 -11.00
N GLN A 44 -9.90 -7.18 -10.12
CA GLN A 44 -8.81 -6.22 -10.32
C GLN A 44 -7.58 -6.58 -9.50
N VAL A 45 -7.78 -7.05 -8.27
CA VAL A 45 -6.73 -7.33 -7.29
C VAL A 45 -6.76 -8.79 -6.90
N ARG A 46 -5.59 -9.44 -6.98
CA ARG A 46 -5.44 -10.83 -6.54
C ARG A 46 -4.11 -11.03 -5.83
N ARG A 47 -4.09 -11.94 -4.86
CA ARG A 47 -2.86 -12.49 -4.30
C ARG A 47 -2.32 -13.54 -5.27
N THR A 48 -1.06 -13.43 -5.67
CA THR A 48 -0.44 -14.35 -6.62
C THR A 48 0.54 -15.31 -5.98
N GLU A 49 1.17 -14.92 -4.87
CA GLU A 49 2.19 -15.75 -4.23
C GLU A 49 2.22 -15.54 -2.71
N ASP A 50 2.60 -16.62 -2.01
CA ASP A 50 3.06 -16.64 -0.64
C ASP A 50 4.46 -17.27 -0.66
N ASN A 51 5.47 -16.55 -0.20
CA ASN A 51 6.84 -17.06 -0.24
C ASN A 51 7.16 -18.05 0.89
N GLY A 52 6.19 -18.37 1.76
CA GLY A 52 6.34 -19.29 2.90
C GLY A 52 7.17 -18.73 4.06
N CYS A 53 7.77 -17.55 3.88
CA CYS A 53 8.58 -16.82 4.87
C CYS A 53 7.86 -15.56 5.40
N GLY A 54 6.55 -15.44 5.12
CA GLY A 54 5.70 -14.33 5.58
C GLY A 54 5.64 -13.13 4.64
N GLY A 55 6.26 -13.23 3.46
CA GLY A 55 6.16 -12.27 2.37
C GLY A 55 5.10 -12.71 1.37
N GLU A 56 4.31 -11.75 0.88
CA GLU A 56 3.20 -12.01 -0.01
C GLU A 56 3.29 -11.14 -1.26
N THR A 57 2.85 -11.70 -2.39
CA THR A 57 2.80 -11.01 -3.68
C THR A 57 1.36 -10.79 -4.12
N TYR A 58 1.07 -9.58 -4.57
CA TYR A 58 -0.23 -9.14 -5.05
C TYR A 58 -0.13 -8.46 -6.42
N GLU A 59 -1.16 -8.62 -7.24
CA GLU A 59 -1.28 -7.92 -8.51
C GLU A 59 -2.48 -6.99 -8.52
N LEU A 60 -2.31 -5.78 -9.04
CA LEU A 60 -3.36 -4.78 -9.16
C LEU A 60 -3.10 -3.83 -10.35
N PRO A 61 -4.09 -3.04 -10.80
CA PRO A 61 -3.88 -2.08 -11.89
C PRO A 61 -2.84 -1.02 -11.53
N LYS A 62 -1.86 -0.77 -12.40
CA LYS A 62 -0.81 0.24 -12.21
C LYS A 62 -1.36 1.62 -11.83
N LYS A 63 -2.49 2.01 -12.41
CA LYS A 63 -3.19 3.29 -12.16
C LYS A 63 -3.61 3.54 -10.70
N TRP A 64 -3.65 2.51 -9.85
CA TRP A 64 -4.00 2.65 -8.44
C TRP A 64 -2.84 3.13 -7.58
N LEU A 65 -1.61 2.89 -8.03
CA LEU A 65 -0.42 3.30 -7.34
C LEU A 65 -0.02 4.71 -7.80
N LYS A 66 0.15 5.61 -6.83
CA LYS A 66 0.42 7.02 -7.09
C LYS A 66 1.59 7.46 -6.24
N ILE A 67 2.67 7.90 -6.90
CA ILE A 67 3.75 8.63 -6.24
C ILE A 67 3.27 10.08 -6.10
N LYS A 68 3.16 10.55 -4.86
CA LYS A 68 2.75 11.92 -4.57
C LYS A 68 3.75 12.56 -3.62
N PRO A 69 4.20 13.81 -3.89
CA PRO A 69 5.02 14.52 -2.93
C PRO A 69 4.23 14.75 -1.63
N PRO A 70 4.92 14.88 -0.49
CA PRO A 70 4.28 15.24 0.77
C PRO A 70 3.54 16.56 0.60
N ARG A 71 2.35 16.65 1.18
CA ARG A 71 1.54 17.86 1.11
C ARG A 71 2.17 18.96 1.95
N ILE A 72 2.64 20.02 1.30
CA ILE A 72 3.09 21.24 2.00
C ILE A 72 1.85 22.10 2.26
N LEU A 73 1.44 22.17 3.53
CA LEU A 73 0.30 22.97 3.96
C LEU A 73 0.76 24.39 4.32
N SER A 74 0.07 25.41 3.79
CA SER A 74 0.18 26.77 4.30
C SER A 74 -0.37 26.87 5.74
N ALA A 75 -0.03 27.92 6.48
CA ALA A 75 -0.51 28.11 7.86
C ALA A 75 -2.05 28.03 7.94
N ALA A 76 -2.75 28.71 7.03
CA ALA A 76 -4.22 28.67 6.95
C ALA A 76 -4.75 27.24 6.67
N GLN A 77 -4.08 26.47 5.81
CA GLN A 77 -4.49 25.09 5.54
C GLN A 77 -4.21 24.15 6.72
N ARG A 78 -3.16 24.39 7.50
CA ARG A 78 -2.87 23.62 8.73
C ARG A 78 -3.97 23.82 9.76
N GLU A 79 -4.40 25.05 9.96
CA GLU A 79 -5.44 25.39 10.92
C GLU A 79 -6.78 24.73 10.56
N VAL A 80 -7.16 24.73 9.28
CA VAL A 80 -8.35 24.01 8.80
C VAL A 80 -8.26 22.51 9.07
N VAL A 81 -7.10 21.88 8.81
CA VAL A 81 -6.89 20.45 9.09
C VAL A 81 -6.98 20.16 10.58
N GLU A 82 -6.41 21.03 11.43
CA GLU A 82 -6.45 20.86 12.88
C GLU A 82 -7.88 20.98 13.43
N GLN A 83 -8.66 21.94 12.92
CA GLN A 83 -10.08 22.09 13.25
C GLN A 83 -10.90 20.87 12.82
N MET A 84 -10.64 20.32 11.63
CA MET A 84 -11.28 19.10 11.16
C MET A 84 -10.94 17.88 12.04
N ASN A 85 -9.68 17.77 12.47
CA ASN A 85 -9.23 16.68 13.34
C ASN A 85 -9.86 16.77 14.73
N LYS A 86 -9.94 17.97 15.32
CA LYS A 86 -10.63 18.21 16.60
C LYS A 86 -12.10 17.81 16.55
N LYS A 87 -12.81 18.06 15.44
CA LYS A 87 -14.22 17.64 15.28
C LYS A 87 -14.42 16.15 15.07
N ARG A 88 -13.40 15.43 14.60
CA ARG A 88 -13.50 14.01 14.24
C ARG A 88 -13.11 13.06 15.38
N TRP A 89 -12.32 13.55 16.34
CA TRP A 89 -11.83 12.79 17.50
C TRP A 89 -12.10 13.45 18.85
N GLY A 90 -12.77 14.61 18.86
CA GLY A 90 -13.24 15.29 20.07
C GLY A 90 -14.68 14.93 20.42
#